data_AF-A0A8X7RD97-F1
#
_entry.id   AF-A0A8X7RD97-F1
#
_cell.length_a   1.000
_cell.length_b   1.000
_cell.length_c   1.000
_cell.angle_alpha   90.00
_cell.angle_beta   90.00
_cell.angle_gamma   90.00
#
_symmetry.space_group_name_H-M   'P 1'
#
loop_
_entity.id
_entity.type
_entity.pdbx_description
1 polymer ?
#
loop_
_entity_poly.entity_id
_entity_poly.type
_entity_poly.pdbx_seq_one_letter_code
_entity_poly.pdbx_strand_id
1 'polypeptide(L)'
;MSSQETNQDQRKGAEIVNGVLICKQKAHEILSTMNLPKGLLPLDTMTEIGFNKSTGYIWIKMKNKVQHKFKAIGKNVSYDSEVTAFVEKRRMRSLTGIKSKELLIWVTISEIYVDDQDTTKITFAGPSGLSRSFPVSAFEDEK
;
A
#
# COMPACT_ATOMS: atom_id res chain seq x y z
N MET A 1 19.21 22.30 -0.06
CA MET A 1 18.03 22.39 0.83
C MET A 1 16.85 21.78 0.12
N SER A 2 16.37 20.62 0.60
CA SER A 2 14.95 20.23 0.63
C SER A 2 14.94 18.77 1.12
N SER A 3 14.89 18.54 2.43
CA SER A 3 13.66 18.49 3.23
C SER A 3 13.38 17.03 3.55
N GLN A 4 14.06 16.51 4.58
CA GLN A 4 13.43 15.51 5.43
C GLN A 4 12.27 16.23 6.14
N GLU A 5 11.17 16.49 5.43
CA GLU A 5 9.91 16.70 6.11
C GLU A 5 9.68 15.43 6.91
N THR A 6 9.70 15.58 8.23
CA THR A 6 9.54 14.44 9.12
C THR A 6 8.16 13.83 8.88
N ASN A 7 7.98 12.55 9.17
CA ASN A 7 6.66 11.90 9.07
C ASN A 7 5.56 12.70 9.81
N GLN A 8 5.90 13.54 10.80
CA GLN A 8 4.96 14.42 11.48
C GLN A 8 4.45 15.57 10.61
N ASP A 9 5.30 16.18 9.79
CA ASP A 9 4.93 17.27 8.89
C ASP A 9 3.93 16.78 7.83
N GLN A 10 4.17 15.58 7.30
CA GLN A 10 3.29 14.93 6.32
C GLN A 10 1.90 14.59 6.86
N ARG A 11 1.75 14.41 8.18
CA ARG A 11 0.46 14.12 8.83
C ARG A 11 -0.35 15.38 9.13
N LYS A 12 0.24 16.57 9.03
CA LYS A 12 -0.44 17.82 9.34
C LYS A 12 -1.58 18.09 8.36
N GLY A 13 -2.78 18.28 8.89
CA GLY A 13 -3.99 18.52 8.09
C GLY A 13 -4.56 17.29 7.41
N ALA A 14 -4.06 16.09 7.74
CA ALA A 14 -4.60 14.84 7.24
C ALA A 14 -5.99 14.54 7.82
N GLU A 15 -6.83 13.92 7.00
CA GLU A 15 -8.08 13.31 7.45
C GLU A 15 -7.74 11.99 8.14
N ILE A 16 -8.10 11.84 9.42
CA ILE A 16 -7.83 10.64 10.21
C ILE A 16 -9.16 10.00 10.58
N VAL A 17 -9.32 8.73 10.23
CA VAL A 17 -10.48 7.93 10.65
C VAL A 17 -10.02 6.71 11.43
N ASN A 18 -10.85 6.31 12.39
CA ASN A 18 -10.59 5.18 13.28
C ASN A 18 -11.74 4.18 13.21
N GLY A 19 -11.42 2.91 13.41
CA GLY A 19 -12.39 1.81 13.43
C GLY A 19 -12.43 1.03 12.11
N VAL A 20 -12.43 -0.30 12.23
CA VAL A 20 -12.20 -1.25 11.12
C VAL A 20 -13.09 -0.98 9.91
N LEU A 21 -14.40 -0.80 10.12
CA LEU A 21 -15.36 -0.62 9.01
C LEU A 21 -15.12 0.69 8.25
N ILE A 22 -14.90 1.80 8.96
CA ILE A 22 -14.70 3.12 8.35
C ILE A 22 -13.32 3.19 7.70
N CYS A 23 -12.29 2.60 8.33
CA CYS A 23 -10.96 2.49 7.75
C CYS A 23 -10.97 1.70 6.42
N LYS A 24 -11.70 0.58 6.37
CA LYS A 24 -11.86 -0.23 5.17
C LYS A 24 -12.54 0.55 4.04
N GLN A 25 -13.62 1.26 4.35
CA GLN A 25 -14.31 2.13 3.38
C GLN A 25 -13.38 3.22 2.84
N LYS A 26 -12.64 3.90 3.72
CA LYS A 26 -11.72 4.97 3.34
C LYS A 26 -10.56 4.45 2.49
N ALA A 27 -9.98 3.30 2.83
CA ALA A 27 -8.93 2.67 2.05
C ALA A 27 -9.42 2.34 0.62
N HIS A 28 -10.62 1.77 0.49
CA HIS A 28 -11.22 1.50 -0.82
C HIS A 28 -11.50 2.78 -1.61
N GLU A 29 -11.99 3.85 -0.98
CA GLU A 29 -12.20 5.15 -1.61
C GLU A 29 -10.89 5.69 -2.20
N ILE A 30 -9.82 5.70 -1.41
CA ILE A 30 -8.50 6.19 -1.83
C ILE A 30 -7.94 5.33 -2.98
N LEU A 31 -7.92 4.00 -2.83
CA LEU A 31 -7.41 3.11 -3.86
C LEU A 31 -8.19 3.25 -5.17
N SER A 32 -9.52 3.34 -5.10
CA SER A 32 -10.37 3.53 -6.29
C SER A 32 -10.11 4.87 -6.99
N THR A 33 -10.03 5.94 -6.20
CA THR A 33 -9.75 7.31 -6.71
C THR A 33 -8.38 7.37 -7.40
N MET A 34 -7.43 6.58 -6.90
CA MET A 34 -6.07 6.51 -7.44
C MET A 34 -5.92 5.40 -8.49
N ASN A 35 -6.99 4.76 -8.97
CA ASN A 35 -6.92 3.67 -9.96
C ASN A 35 -5.99 2.52 -9.54
N LEU A 36 -6.01 2.17 -8.25
CA LEU A 36 -5.27 1.05 -7.67
C LEU A 36 -6.24 -0.08 -7.26
N PRO A 37 -5.82 -1.35 -7.38
CA PRO A 37 -6.64 -2.49 -6.95
C PRO A 37 -6.99 -2.44 -5.46
N LYS A 38 -8.26 -2.74 -5.14
CA LYS A 38 -8.83 -2.65 -3.78
C LYS A 38 -8.29 -3.71 -2.81
N GLY A 39 -7.82 -4.84 -3.31
CA GLY A 39 -7.26 -5.95 -2.53
C GLY A 39 -5.77 -5.81 -2.19
N LEU A 40 -5.13 -4.67 -2.45
CA LEU A 40 -3.70 -4.48 -2.16
C LEU A 40 -3.35 -4.48 -0.67
N LEU A 41 -4.32 -4.21 0.20
CA LEU A 41 -4.11 -3.95 1.62
C LEU A 41 -4.92 -4.94 2.50
N PRO A 42 -4.40 -5.34 3.67
CA PRO A 42 -5.12 -6.20 4.62
C PRO A 42 -6.14 -5.37 5.42
N LEU A 43 -7.34 -5.20 4.85
CA LEU A 43 -8.34 -4.25 5.36
C LEU A 43 -8.96 -4.64 6.71
N ASP A 44 -9.08 -5.94 7.00
CA ASP A 44 -9.86 -6.43 8.14
C ASP A 44 -9.16 -6.24 9.50
N THR A 45 -7.88 -5.83 9.48
CA THR A 45 -7.07 -5.58 10.68
C THR A 45 -6.76 -4.11 10.91
N MET A 46 -7.26 -3.21 10.06
CA MET A 46 -6.98 -1.78 10.12
C MET A 46 -7.68 -1.12 11.32
N THR A 47 -6.93 -0.39 12.12
CA THR A 47 -7.46 0.34 13.29
C THR A 47 -7.56 1.84 13.04
N GLU A 48 -6.66 2.38 12.22
CA GLU A 48 -6.56 3.81 11.88
C GLU A 48 -6.06 3.94 10.43
N ILE A 49 -6.61 4.89 9.69
CA ILE A 49 -6.07 5.33 8.41
C ILE A 49 -6.06 6.86 8.42
N GLY A 50 -4.91 7.42 8.04
CA GLY A 50 -4.74 8.85 7.85
C GLY A 50 -4.35 9.16 6.43
N PHE A 51 -4.97 10.17 5.84
CA PHE A 51 -4.70 10.59 4.48
C PHE A 51 -4.59 12.10 4.37
N ASN A 52 -3.42 12.57 3.97
CA ASN A 52 -3.18 13.96 3.64
C ASN A 52 -3.43 14.18 2.15
N LYS A 53 -4.58 14.78 1.82
CA LYS A 53 -4.98 15.05 0.44
C LYS A 53 -4.05 16.04 -0.27
N SER A 54 -3.38 16.95 0.45
CA SER A 54 -2.51 17.96 -0.18
C SER A 54 -1.17 17.38 -0.61
N THR A 55 -0.62 16.42 0.14
CA THR A 55 0.69 15.82 -0.15
C THR A 55 0.58 14.42 -0.77
N GLY A 56 -0.59 13.77 -0.66
CA GLY A 56 -0.79 12.37 -1.02
C GLY A 56 -0.26 11.39 0.02
N TYR A 57 0.24 11.87 1.17
CA TYR A 57 0.77 10.99 2.21
C TYR A 57 -0.34 10.20 2.90
N ILE A 58 -0.13 8.89 3.03
CA ILE A 58 -1.04 7.96 3.70
C ILE A 58 -0.29 7.21 4.79
N TRP A 59 -0.96 6.93 5.90
CA TRP A 59 -0.54 5.89 6.83
C TRP A 59 -1.73 5.04 7.26
N ILE A 60 -1.45 3.78 7.53
CA ILE A 60 -2.40 2.78 7.99
C ILE A 60 -1.79 2.12 9.21
N LYS A 61 -2.56 2.07 10.31
CA LYS A 61 -2.20 1.27 11.48
C LYS A 61 -3.07 0.03 11.56
N MET A 62 -2.45 -1.05 12.01
CA MET A 62 -3.07 -2.34 12.26
C MET A 62 -2.78 -2.78 13.69
N LYS A 63 -3.67 -3.61 14.25
CA LYS A 63 -3.53 -4.13 15.61
C LYS A 63 -2.22 -4.89 15.82
N ASN A 64 -1.77 -5.62 14.80
CA ASN A 64 -0.57 -6.43 14.81
C ASN A 64 -0.02 -6.55 13.38
N LYS A 65 1.21 -7.04 13.27
CA LYS A 65 1.78 -7.49 11.99
C LYS A 65 0.89 -8.56 11.36
N VAL A 66 0.66 -8.46 10.06
CA VAL A 66 -0.16 -9.40 9.27
C VAL A 66 0.69 -10.06 8.19
N GLN A 67 0.47 -11.36 7.97
CA GLN A 67 0.94 -12.04 6.77
C GLN A 67 -0.25 -12.42 5.92
N HIS A 68 -0.15 -12.12 4.63
CA HIS A 68 -1.16 -12.40 3.63
C HIS A 68 -0.56 -13.26 2.52
N LYS A 69 -1.38 -14.12 1.92
CA LYS A 69 -0.97 -14.88 0.74
C LYS A 69 -1.87 -14.51 -0.43
N PHE A 70 -1.29 -13.81 -1.41
CA PHE A 70 -1.92 -13.59 -2.70
C PHE A 70 -1.99 -14.90 -3.48
N LYS A 71 -3.11 -15.62 -3.35
CA LYS A 71 -3.26 -16.98 -3.89
C LYS A 71 -3.08 -17.03 -5.41
N ALA A 72 -3.62 -16.05 -6.12
CA ALA A 72 -3.57 -15.97 -7.59
C ALA A 72 -2.14 -15.93 -8.14
N ILE A 73 -1.18 -15.40 -7.38
CA ILE A 73 0.24 -15.27 -7.78
C ILE A 73 1.19 -16.07 -6.88
N GLY A 74 0.65 -16.82 -5.91
CA GLY A 74 1.42 -17.64 -4.97
C GLY A 74 2.38 -16.85 -4.06
N LYS A 75 2.18 -15.55 -3.85
CA LYS A 75 3.11 -14.69 -3.08
C LYS A 75 2.67 -14.51 -1.64
N ASN A 76 3.59 -14.72 -0.71
CA ASN A 76 3.41 -14.33 0.69
C ASN A 76 3.93 -12.91 0.88
N VAL A 77 3.13 -12.08 1.54
CA VAL A 77 3.44 -10.67 1.82
C VAL A 77 3.25 -10.44 3.32
N SER A 78 4.16 -9.70 3.94
CA SER A 78 4.02 -9.27 5.32
C SER A 78 3.81 -7.77 5.38
N TYR A 79 2.84 -7.36 6.18
CA TYR A 79 2.52 -5.98 6.50
C TYR A 79 2.85 -5.76 7.99
N ASP A 80 3.72 -4.81 8.30
CA ASP A 80 4.01 -4.40 9.68
C ASP A 80 2.81 -3.67 10.30
N SER A 81 2.84 -3.37 11.60
CA SER A 81 1.71 -2.73 12.30
C SER A 81 1.42 -1.30 11.83
N GLU A 82 2.38 -0.67 11.14
CA GLU A 82 2.18 0.61 10.45
C GLU A 82 2.75 0.52 9.04
N VAL A 83 1.95 0.94 8.06
CA VAL A 83 2.32 1.04 6.65
C VAL A 83 2.16 2.50 6.23
N THR A 84 3.15 3.06 5.55
CA THR A 84 3.10 4.43 5.04
C THR A 84 3.49 4.49 3.57
N ALA A 85 2.96 5.47 2.84
CA ALA A 85 3.33 5.75 1.45
C ALA A 85 2.98 7.18 1.06
N PHE A 86 3.44 7.59 -0.12
CA PHE A 86 2.77 8.65 -0.90
C PHE A 86 1.97 7.98 -2.01
N VAL A 87 0.68 8.33 -2.10
CA VAL A 87 -0.23 7.80 -3.11
C VAL A 87 -0.50 8.87 -4.16
N GLU A 88 -0.33 8.48 -5.41
CA GLU A 88 -0.67 9.26 -6.59
C GLU A 88 -1.44 8.37 -7.58
N LYS A 89 -1.93 8.95 -8.67
CA LYS A 89 -2.69 8.21 -9.67
C LYS A 89 -1.86 7.00 -10.15
N ARG A 90 -2.42 5.80 -9.97
CA ARG A 90 -1.87 4.49 -10.31
C ARG A 90 -0.60 4.10 -9.57
N ARG A 91 -0.19 4.80 -8.52
CA ARG A 91 1.12 4.57 -7.88
C ARG A 91 1.12 4.84 -6.38
N MET A 92 1.86 4.00 -5.67
CA MET A 92 2.28 4.20 -4.28
C MET A 92 3.80 4.17 -4.25
N ARG A 93 4.42 5.23 -3.73
CA ARG A 93 5.88 5.38 -3.64
C ARG A 93 6.33 5.65 -2.21
N SER A 94 7.63 5.45 -1.97
CA SER A 94 8.22 5.51 -0.62
C SER A 94 7.45 4.65 0.39
N LEU A 95 6.98 3.49 -0.08
CA LEU A 95 6.22 2.54 0.70
C LEU A 95 7.10 1.96 1.83
N THR A 96 6.55 1.90 3.03
CA THR A 96 7.20 1.27 4.19
C THR A 96 6.27 0.27 4.86
N GLY A 97 6.86 -0.65 5.64
CA GLY A 97 6.10 -1.66 6.37
C GLY A 97 5.58 -2.83 5.52
N ILE A 98 6.00 -2.95 4.25
CA ILE A 98 5.59 -4.06 3.37
C ILE A 98 6.82 -4.84 2.89
N LYS A 99 6.74 -6.17 2.99
CA LYS A 99 7.75 -7.09 2.45
C LYS A 99 7.09 -8.24 1.69
N SER A 100 7.63 -8.62 0.54
CA SER A 100 7.27 -9.86 -0.14
C SER A 100 8.28 -10.97 0.20
N LYS A 101 7.82 -12.22 0.22
CA LYS A 101 8.70 -13.38 0.39
C LYS A 101 9.16 -13.85 -0.99
N GLU A 102 10.46 -13.85 -1.19
CA GLU A 102 11.13 -14.42 -2.37
C GLU A 102 11.99 -15.61 -1.92
N LEU A 103 11.60 -16.82 -2.34
CA LEU A 103 12.22 -18.07 -1.89
C LEU A 103 12.34 -18.14 -0.35
N LEU A 104 13.56 -17.97 0.18
CA LEU A 104 13.88 -18.01 1.60
C LEU A 104 14.03 -16.62 2.26
N ILE A 105 14.04 -15.53 1.48
CA ILE A 105 14.30 -14.18 1.98
C ILE A 105 13.06 -13.28 1.91
N TRP A 106 12.96 -12.32 2.82
CA TRP A 106 11.96 -11.26 2.78
C TRP A 106 12.57 -10.01 2.14
N VAL A 107 11.93 -9.51 1.09
CA VAL A 107 12.36 -8.34 0.33
C VAL A 107 11.40 -7.19 0.58
N THR A 108 11.93 -6.02 0.93
CA THR A 108 11.13 -4.80 1.13
C THR A 108 10.56 -4.31 -0.20
N ILE A 109 9.29 -3.91 -0.18
CA ILE A 109 8.63 -3.21 -1.29
C ILE A 109 8.61 -1.72 -0.94
N SER A 110 9.18 -0.90 -1.82
CA SER A 110 9.20 0.56 -1.69
C SER A 110 8.27 1.26 -2.67
N GLU A 111 7.78 0.54 -3.68
CA GLU A 111 6.96 1.11 -4.74
C GLU A 111 6.02 0.08 -5.35
N ILE A 112 4.81 0.53 -5.66
CA ILE A 112 3.77 -0.23 -6.36
C ILE A 112 3.16 0.68 -7.41
N TYR A 113 3.04 0.23 -8.66
CA TYR A 113 2.38 1.02 -9.70
C TYR A 113 1.69 0.16 -10.76
N VAL A 114 0.59 0.65 -11.32
CA VAL A 114 -0.03 0.11 -12.52
C VAL A 114 0.64 0.74 -13.74
N ASP A 115 1.02 -0.08 -14.71
CA ASP A 115 1.71 0.38 -15.92
C ASP A 115 0.78 1.28 -16.74
N ASP A 116 1.30 2.43 -17.19
CA ASP A 116 0.54 3.39 -18.00
C ASP A 116 0.32 2.91 -19.44
N GLN A 117 1.23 2.07 -19.96
CA GLN A 117 1.12 1.46 -21.29
C GLN A 117 0.28 0.18 -21.25
N ASP A 118 0.23 -0.51 -20.11
CA ASP A 118 -0.54 -1.73 -19.91
C ASP A 118 -1.23 -1.74 -18.54
N THR A 119 -2.44 -1.16 -18.50
CA THR A 119 -3.22 -1.05 -17.25
C THR A 119 -3.69 -2.39 -16.70
N THR A 120 -3.44 -3.50 -17.41
CA THR A 120 -3.74 -4.85 -16.90
C THR A 120 -2.62 -5.38 -16.01
N LYS A 121 -1.47 -4.69 -15.93
CA LYS A 121 -0.32 -5.08 -15.12
C LYS A 121 -0.05 -4.10 -13.99
N ILE A 122 0.31 -4.67 -12.85
CA ILE A 122 0.77 -3.97 -11.67
C ILE A 122 2.15 -4.47 -11.28
N THR A 123 3.05 -3.54 -10.97
CA THR A 123 4.45 -3.77 -10.67
C THR A 123 4.75 -3.42 -9.22
N PHE A 124 5.50 -4.30 -8.55
CA PHE A 124 6.00 -4.13 -7.19
C PHE A 124 7.52 -4.05 -7.27
N ALA A 125 8.10 -2.98 -6.74
CA ALA A 125 9.53 -2.73 -6.79
C ALA A 125 10.11 -2.55 -5.38
N GLY A 126 11.31 -3.09 -5.18
CA GLY A 126 12.11 -2.86 -3.98
C GLY A 126 13.08 -1.69 -4.15
N PRO A 127 13.74 -1.25 -3.06
CA PRO A 127 14.66 -0.12 -3.08
C PRO A 127 15.88 -0.30 -4.00
N SER A 128 16.24 -1.54 -4.31
CA SER A 128 17.37 -1.89 -5.19
C SER A 128 17.02 -1.85 -6.68
N GLY A 129 15.79 -1.49 -7.05
CA GLY A 129 15.31 -1.48 -8.44
C GLY A 129 14.85 -2.86 -8.95
N LEU A 130 14.98 -3.93 -8.16
CA LEU A 130 14.39 -5.21 -8.50
C LEU A 130 12.87 -5.11 -8.42
N SER A 131 12.19 -5.49 -9.50
CA SER A 131 10.74 -5.45 -9.59
C SER A 131 10.13 -6.74 -10.12
N ARG A 132 8.82 -6.90 -9.89
CA ARG A 132 7.99 -7.98 -10.42
C ARG A 132 6.64 -7.42 -10.82
N SER A 133 6.14 -7.84 -11.97
CA SER A 133 4.84 -7.44 -12.48
C SER A 133 3.89 -8.62 -12.50
N PHE A 134 2.62 -8.35 -12.21
CA PHE A 134 1.53 -9.33 -12.12
C PHE A 134 0.26 -8.76 -12.76
N PRO A 135 -0.72 -9.60 -13.11
CA PRO A 135 -2.04 -9.12 -13.52
C PRO A 135 -2.72 -8.34 -12.39
N VAL A 136 -3.33 -7.20 -12.72
CA VAL A 136 -4.13 -6.37 -11.79
C VAL A 136 -5.24 -7.17 -11.13
N SER A 137 -5.90 -8.07 -11.89
CA SER A 137 -6.98 -8.93 -11.42
C SER A 137 -6.59 -9.84 -10.24
N ALA A 138 -5.30 -10.09 -10.02
CA ALA A 138 -4.82 -10.84 -8.86
C ALA A 138 -4.98 -10.06 -7.53
N PHE A 139 -5.35 -8.78 -7.58
CA PHE A 139 -5.42 -7.88 -6.43
C PHE A 139 -6.77 -7.13 -6.35
N GLU A 140 -7.77 -7.50 -7.14
CA GLU A 140 -9.05 -6.76 -7.16
C GLU A 140 -9.97 -7.15 -6.00
N ASP A 141 -10.12 -8.45 -5.69
CA ASP A 141 -10.93 -8.94 -4.57
C ASP A 141 -10.48 -10.36 -4.18
N GLU A 142 -9.89 -10.53 -2.99
CA GLU A 142 -9.79 -11.87 -2.39
C GLU A 142 -11.09 -12.16 -1.65
N LYS A 143 -11.87 -13.10 -2.19
CA LYS A 143 -12.97 -13.75 -1.48
C LYS A 143 -12.46 -14.66 -0.37
#